data_AF-A0A086B7R2-F1
#
_entry.id   AF-A0A086B7R2-F1
#
_cell.length_a   1.000
_cell.length_b   1.000
_cell.length_c   1.000
_cell.angle_alpha   90.00
_cell.angle_beta   90.00
_cell.angle_gamma   90.00
#
_symmetry.space_group_name_H-M   'P 1'
#
loop_
_entity.id
_entity.type
_entity.pdbx_description
1 polymer ?
#
loop_
_entity_poly.entity_id
_entity_poly.type
_entity_poly.pdbx_seq_one_letter_code
_entity_poly.pdbx_strand_id
1 'polypeptide(L)'
;MYLKKAYYYLFYKLYKFWEYISIPRFWSDVKASLSIDLLILFTIASIFFYFDLSFGSKTKFLICLILMLFVSNYLFLRNSNWKDYINHFEKLSKTQNNKGTIIVCTIIILILINFIYSIYWMDRRAQYNGTGPYSKEYLNNKATQ
;
A
#
# COMPACT_ATOMS: atom_id res chain seq x y z
N MET A 1 -15.25 -7.15 15.14
CA MET A 1 -14.28 -7.15 16.28
C MET A 1 -12.90 -7.69 15.90
N TYR A 2 -12.80 -8.81 15.17
CA TYR A 2 -11.52 -9.39 14.73
C TYR A 2 -10.78 -8.60 13.64
N LEU A 3 -11.48 -8.12 12.61
CA LEU A 3 -10.88 -7.33 11.53
C LEU A 3 -10.21 -6.04 12.05
N LYS A 4 -10.90 -5.34 12.95
CA LYS A 4 -10.40 -4.14 13.63
C LYS A 4 -9.10 -4.44 14.41
N LYS A 5 -9.06 -5.56 15.14
CA LYS A 5 -7.84 -6.01 15.85
C LYS A 5 -6.70 -6.33 14.89
N ALA A 6 -6.96 -7.01 13.77
CA ALA A 6 -5.95 -7.31 12.76
C ALA A 6 -5.39 -6.03 12.12
N TYR A 7 -6.26 -5.07 11.79
CA TYR A 7 -5.85 -3.75 11.29
C TYR A 7 -4.92 -3.03 12.29
N TYR A 8 -5.31 -2.92 13.57
CA TYR A 8 -4.46 -2.28 14.57
C TYR A 8 -3.17 -3.07 14.85
N TYR A 9 -3.18 -4.38 14.69
CA TYR A 9 -1.98 -5.19 14.83
C TYR A 9 -0.99 -4.94 13.68
N LEU A 10 -1.49 -4.84 12.44
CA LEU A 10 -0.70 -4.42 11.29
C LEU A 10 -0.10 -3.02 11.53
N PHE A 11 -0.93 -2.07 11.98
CA PHE A 11 -0.49 -0.72 12.34
C PHE A 11 0.60 -0.75 13.41
N TYR A 12 0.40 -1.50 14.49
CA TYR A 12 1.38 -1.66 15.57
C TYR A 12 2.73 -2.17 15.05
N LYS A 13 2.74 -3.17 14.16
CA LYS A 13 3.99 -3.69 13.59
C LYS A 13 4.71 -2.66 12.74
N LEU A 14 3.98 -1.94 11.90
CA LEU A 14 4.54 -0.86 11.09
C LEU A 14 5.04 0.30 11.97
N TYR A 15 4.31 0.63 13.04
CA TYR A 15 4.71 1.62 14.02
C TYR A 15 6.04 1.27 14.69
N LYS A 16 6.18 0.05 15.23
CA LYS A 16 7.45 -0.40 15.84
C LYS A 16 8.58 -0.49 14.81
N PHE A 17 8.28 -0.88 13.57
CA PHE A 17 9.25 -0.87 12.49
C PHE A 17 9.79 0.55 12.23
N TRP A 18 8.91 1.56 12.16
CA TRP A 18 9.32 2.94 11.98
C TRP A 18 10.02 3.54 13.20
N GLU A 19 9.63 3.15 14.43
CA GLU A 19 10.38 3.51 15.64
C GLU A 19 11.80 2.92 15.68
N TYR A 20 11.98 1.74 15.09
CA TYR A 20 13.27 1.07 15.03
C TYR A 20 14.18 1.71 13.96
N ILE A 21 13.63 2.05 12.79
CA ILE A 21 14.41 2.56 11.65
C ILE A 21 14.60 4.08 11.70
N SER A 22 13.64 4.84 12.20
CA SER A 22 13.72 6.30 12.24
C SER A 22 14.53 6.77 13.45
N ILE A 23 15.75 7.25 13.21
CA ILE A 23 16.57 7.94 14.19
C ILE A 23 16.77 9.39 13.70
N PRO A 24 16.22 10.42 14.38
CA PRO A 24 15.46 10.39 15.63
C PRO A 24 14.04 9.82 15.47
N ARG A 25 13.47 9.32 16.59
CA ARG A 25 12.10 8.78 16.64
C ARG A 25 11.09 9.91 16.43
N PHE A 26 10.70 10.13 15.18
CA PHE A 26 9.78 11.19 14.80
C PHE A 26 8.72 10.66 13.83
N TRP A 27 7.46 10.96 14.16
CA TRP A 27 6.27 10.73 13.33
C TRP A 27 6.09 9.26 12.91
N SER A 28 6.50 8.32 13.76
CA SER A 28 6.36 6.88 13.50
C SER A 28 4.89 6.48 13.33
N ASP A 29 3.98 7.16 14.01
CA ASP A 29 2.52 7.03 13.89
C ASP A 29 2.03 7.44 12.50
N VAL A 30 2.43 8.62 12.02
CA VAL A 30 2.08 9.10 10.66
C VAL A 30 2.65 8.15 9.61
N LYS A 31 3.93 7.79 9.72
CA LYS A 31 4.61 6.88 8.78
C LYS A 31 3.95 5.50 8.73
N ALA A 32 3.56 4.95 9.89
CA ALA A 32 2.86 3.68 9.97
C ALA A 32 1.47 3.75 9.33
N SER A 33 0.72 4.83 9.55
CA SER A 33 -0.59 5.03 8.95
C SER A 33 -0.47 5.16 7.42
N LEU A 34 0.47 5.98 6.94
CA LEU A 34 0.78 6.10 5.51
C LEU A 34 1.23 4.78 4.87
N SER A 35 1.92 3.92 5.62
CA SER A 35 2.33 2.61 5.12
C SER A 35 1.13 1.68 4.89
N ILE A 36 0.13 1.71 5.77
CA ILE A 36 -1.13 0.96 5.55
C ILE A 36 -1.86 1.50 4.33
N ASP A 37 -2.01 2.81 4.26
CA ASP A 37 -2.64 3.51 3.14
C ASP A 37 -1.96 3.13 1.81
N LEU A 38 -0.63 3.04 1.78
CA LEU A 38 0.15 2.61 0.62
C LEU A 38 -0.10 1.14 0.25
N LEU A 39 -0.22 0.24 1.23
CA LEU A 39 -0.56 -1.17 0.98
C LEU A 39 -1.98 -1.32 0.40
N ILE A 40 -2.92 -0.53 0.89
CA ILE A 40 -4.28 -0.45 0.33
C ILE A 40 -4.20 0.07 -1.10
N LEU A 41 -3.41 1.11 -1.36
CA LEU A 41 -3.19 1.67 -2.70
C LEU A 41 -2.63 0.63 -3.66
N PHE A 42 -1.62 -0.15 -3.27
CA PHE A 42 -1.08 -1.23 -4.11
C PHE A 42 -2.15 -2.27 -4.42
N THR A 43 -2.94 -2.67 -3.44
CA THR A 43 -4.03 -3.64 -3.65
C THR A 43 -5.06 -3.11 -4.65
N ILE A 44 -5.47 -1.85 -4.50
CA ILE A 44 -6.42 -1.20 -5.41
C ILE A 44 -5.80 -1.09 -6.81
N ALA A 45 -4.58 -0.56 -6.93
CA ALA A 45 -3.89 -0.40 -8.20
C ALA A 45 -3.70 -1.73 -8.94
N SER A 46 -3.45 -2.83 -8.23
CA SER A 46 -3.40 -4.17 -8.82
C SER A 46 -4.70 -4.55 -9.50
N ILE A 47 -5.85 -4.27 -8.87
CA ILE A 47 -7.17 -4.51 -9.49
C ILE A 47 -7.30 -3.69 -10.77
N PHE A 48 -6.91 -2.41 -10.75
CA PHE A 48 -6.92 -1.57 -11.96
C PHE A 48 -6.09 -2.17 -13.10
N PHE A 49 -4.88 -2.64 -12.80
CA PHE A 49 -4.01 -3.26 -13.79
C PHE A 49 -4.54 -4.60 -14.31
N TYR A 50 -5.14 -5.44 -13.45
CA TYR A 50 -5.75 -6.69 -13.90
C TYR A 50 -6.96 -6.48 -14.80
N PHE A 51 -7.79 -5.46 -14.54
CA PHE A 51 -9.04 -5.25 -15.28
C PHE A 51 -8.96 -4.17 -16.36
N ASP A 52 -7.78 -3.56 -16.58
CA ASP A 52 -7.58 -2.46 -17.54
C ASP A 52 -8.59 -1.30 -17.33
N LEU A 53 -8.87 -1.01 -16.06
CA LEU A 53 -9.79 0.05 -15.70
C LEU A 53 -9.07 1.40 -15.90
N SER A 54 -9.61 2.25 -16.76
CA SER A 54 -9.09 3.61 -16.96
C SER A 54 -9.97 4.64 -16.27
N PHE A 55 -9.33 5.59 -15.59
CA PHE A 55 -9.99 6.82 -15.16
C PHE A 55 -9.80 7.88 -16.23
N GLY A 56 -10.89 8.56 -16.60
CA GLY A 56 -10.84 9.59 -17.64
C GLY A 56 -9.76 10.64 -17.41
N SER A 57 -9.79 11.35 -16.27
CA SER A 57 -8.75 12.32 -15.92
C SER A 57 -7.79 11.75 -14.87
N LYS A 58 -6.60 11.35 -15.32
CA LYS A 58 -5.51 10.85 -14.47
C LYS A 58 -5.14 11.84 -13.36
N THR A 59 -5.12 13.14 -13.68
CA THR A 59 -4.80 14.21 -12.72
C THR A 59 -5.85 14.33 -11.62
N LYS A 60 -7.15 14.33 -11.98
CA LYS A 60 -8.23 14.38 -10.98
C LYS A 60 -8.21 13.16 -10.08
N PHE A 61 -8.01 11.98 -10.67
CA PHE A 61 -7.89 10.73 -9.91
C PHE A 61 -6.74 10.79 -8.90
N LEU A 62 -5.55 11.23 -9.32
CA LEU A 62 -4.39 11.35 -8.45
C LEU A 62 -4.61 12.36 -7.31
N ILE A 63 -5.24 13.50 -7.59
CA ILE A 63 -5.61 14.49 -6.56
C ILE A 63 -6.62 13.90 -5.56
N CYS A 64 -7.67 13.23 -6.04
CA CYS A 64 -8.65 12.56 -5.17
C CYS A 64 -7.98 11.52 -4.28
N LEU A 65 -7.04 10.76 -4.83
CA LEU A 65 -6.32 9.73 -4.10
C LEU A 65 -5.46 10.33 -2.99
N ILE A 66 -4.66 11.37 -3.31
CA ILE A 66 -3.85 12.09 -2.32
C ILE A 66 -4.74 12.66 -1.21
N LEU A 67 -5.84 13.32 -1.55
CA LEU A 67 -6.79 13.86 -0.57
C LEU A 67 -7.38 12.76 0.33
N MET A 68 -7.74 11.62 -0.26
CA MET A 68 -8.24 10.47 0.49
C MET A 68 -7.20 9.95 1.50
N LEU A 69 -5.92 9.89 1.11
CA LEU A 69 -4.85 9.49 2.02
C LEU A 69 -4.69 10.47 3.18
N PHE A 70 -4.66 11.78 2.90
CA PHE A 70 -4.56 12.81 3.94
C PHE A 70 -5.75 12.77 4.91
N VAL A 71 -6.98 12.63 4.41
CA VAL A 71 -8.18 12.55 5.24
C VAL A 71 -8.18 11.27 6.08
N SER A 72 -7.85 10.13 5.49
CA SER A 72 -7.72 8.84 6.20
C SER A 72 -6.74 8.94 7.36
N ASN A 73 -5.52 9.43 7.08
CA ASN A 73 -4.48 9.61 8.08
C ASN A 73 -4.92 10.57 9.21
N TYR A 74 -5.50 11.72 8.84
CA TYR A 74 -5.95 12.71 9.81
C TYR A 74 -7.04 12.14 10.75
N LEU A 75 -8.06 11.47 10.18
CA LEU A 75 -9.14 10.86 10.98
C LEU A 75 -8.62 9.74 11.87
N PHE A 76 -7.68 8.93 11.36
CA PHE A 76 -7.08 7.83 12.11
C PHE A 76 -6.26 8.34 13.30
N LEU A 77 -5.39 9.32 13.07
CA LEU A 77 -4.50 9.86 14.10
C LEU A 77 -5.25 10.67 15.17
N ARG A 78 -6.32 11.39 14.78
CA ARG A 78 -7.20 12.10 15.71
C ARG A 78 -7.88 11.15 16.70
N ASN A 79 -8.13 9.91 16.29
CA ASN A 79 -8.78 8.92 17.13
C ASN A 79 -7.79 8.28 18.09
N SER A 80 -7.83 8.60 19.39
CA SER A 80 -6.88 8.06 20.38
C SER A 80 -6.95 6.55 20.60
N ASN A 81 -7.99 5.87 20.10
CA ASN A 81 -8.19 4.43 20.30
C ASN A 81 -7.00 3.57 19.84
N TRP A 82 -6.22 4.01 18.84
CA TRP A 82 -5.05 3.25 18.37
C TRP A 82 -3.98 3.10 19.45
N LYS A 83 -3.87 4.07 20.38
CA LYS A 83 -2.90 4.03 21.47
C LYS A 83 -3.20 2.89 22.45
N ASP A 84 -4.48 2.65 22.74
CA ASP A 84 -4.90 1.57 23.62
C ASP A 84 -4.56 0.19 23.03
N TYR A 85 -4.71 0.04 21.71
CA TYR A 85 -4.31 -1.19 21.02
C TYR A 85 -2.79 -1.39 21.05
N ILE A 86 -1.99 -0.34 20.88
CA ILE A 86 -0.53 -0.44 21.00
C ILE A 86 -0.15 -0.90 22.42
N ASN A 87 -0.68 -0.24 23.45
CA ASN A 87 -0.42 -0.60 24.85
C ASN A 87 -0.82 -2.06 25.15
N HIS A 88 -1.92 -2.53 24.55
CA HIS A 88 -2.33 -3.92 24.65
C HIS A 88 -1.35 -4.88 23.94
N PHE A 89 -0.89 -4.55 22.72
CA PHE A 89 0.01 -5.40 21.96
C PHE A 89 1.46 -5.40 22.47
N GLU A 90 1.90 -4.34 23.15
CA GLU A 90 3.21 -4.32 23.83
C GLU A 90 3.27 -5.32 25.00
N LYS A 91 2.13 -5.65 25.61
CA LYS A 91 2.04 -6.64 26.70
C LYS A 91 2.05 -8.09 26.20
N LEU A 92 2.05 -8.34 24.89
CA LEU A 92 2.09 -9.70 24.34
C LEU A 92 3.43 -10.37 24.65
N SER A 93 3.39 -11.69 24.88
CA SER A 93 4.60 -12.48 25.07
C SER A 93 5.48 -12.49 23.80
N LYS A 94 6.80 -12.60 23.98
CA LYS A 94 7.77 -12.59 22.86
C LYS A 94 7.43 -13.61 21.76
N THR A 95 6.97 -14.79 22.15
CA THR A 95 6.60 -15.88 21.22
C THR A 95 5.38 -15.53 20.37
N GLN A 96 4.33 -14.96 20.98
CA GLN A 96 3.14 -14.48 20.27
C GLN A 96 3.49 -13.31 19.34
N ASN A 97 4.33 -12.40 19.82
CA ASN A 97 4.75 -11.24 19.03
C ASN A 97 5.54 -11.66 17.78
N ASN A 98 6.45 -12.64 17.90
CA ASN A 98 7.24 -13.16 16.78
C ASN A 98 6.36 -13.85 15.74
N LYS A 99 5.45 -14.74 16.16
CA LYS A 99 4.50 -15.39 15.24
C LYS A 99 3.70 -14.36 14.44
N GLY A 100 3.17 -13.34 15.11
CA GLY A 100 2.43 -12.29 14.43
C GLY A 100 3.30 -11.39 13.54
N THR A 101 4.59 -11.17 13.87
CA THR A 101 5.52 -10.48 12.95
C THR A 101 5.65 -11.25 11.64
N ILE A 102 5.85 -12.57 11.71
CA ILE A 102 6.01 -13.41 10.52
C ILE A 102 4.76 -13.32 9.65
N ILE A 103 3.57 -13.46 10.23
CA ILE A 103 2.29 -13.34 9.52
C ILE A 103 2.16 -11.98 8.82
N VAL A 104 2.42 -10.88 9.55
CA VAL A 104 2.33 -9.52 8.98
C VAL A 104 3.33 -9.34 7.83
N CYS A 105 4.57 -9.80 8.01
CA CYS A 105 5.60 -9.72 6.97
C CYS A 105 5.19 -10.50 5.72
N THR A 106 4.68 -11.73 5.88
CA THR A 106 4.18 -12.55 4.77
C THR A 106 3.04 -11.85 4.03
N ILE A 107 2.07 -11.25 4.74
CA ILE A 107 0.96 -10.52 4.11
C ILE A 107 1.48 -9.33 3.27
N ILE A 108 2.39 -8.54 3.83
CA ILE A 108 2.99 -7.39 3.13
C ILE A 108 3.72 -7.86 1.87
N ILE A 109 4.53 -8.92 1.96
CA ILE A 109 5.25 -9.48 0.82
C ILE A 109 4.27 -9.98 -0.26
N LEU A 110 3.18 -10.65 0.12
CA LEU A 110 2.16 -11.11 -0.83
C LEU A 110 1.50 -9.95 -1.57
N ILE A 111 1.19 -8.85 -0.88
CA ILE A 111 0.64 -7.64 -1.51
C ILE A 111 1.63 -7.05 -2.52
N LEU A 112 2.92 -6.96 -2.14
CA LEU A 112 3.96 -6.42 -3.03
C LEU A 112 4.18 -7.30 -4.26
N ILE A 113 4.25 -8.63 -4.09
CA ILE A 113 4.37 -9.58 -5.21
C ILE A 113 3.14 -9.48 -6.12
N ASN A 114 1.93 -9.42 -5.55
CA ASN A 114 0.71 -9.24 -6.33
C ASN A 114 0.73 -7.94 -7.14
N PHE A 115 1.23 -6.85 -6.55
CA PHE A 115 1.39 -5.58 -7.24
C PHE A 115 2.39 -5.64 -8.40
N ILE A 116 3.58 -6.19 -8.17
CA ILE A 116 4.57 -6.37 -9.23
C ILE A 116 4.01 -7.26 -10.36
N TYR A 117 3.36 -8.35 -10.00
CA TYR A 117 2.75 -9.25 -10.98
C TYR A 117 1.63 -8.57 -11.78
N SER A 118 0.83 -7.70 -11.16
CA SER A 118 -0.21 -6.95 -11.84
C SER A 118 0.34 -5.98 -12.89
N ILE A 119 1.48 -5.33 -12.61
CA ILE A 119 2.19 -4.48 -13.59
C ILE A 119 2.71 -5.32 -14.75
N TYR A 120 3.36 -6.45 -14.46
CA TYR A 120 3.84 -7.38 -15.48
C TYR A 120 2.70 -7.86 -16.38
N TRP A 121 1.55 -8.19 -15.79
CA TRP A 121 0.37 -8.62 -16.53
C TRP A 121 -0.19 -7.53 -17.44
N MET A 122 -0.27 -6.29 -16.94
CA MET A 122 -0.68 -5.12 -17.73
C MET A 122 0.25 -4.91 -18.93
N ASP A 123 1.57 -4.96 -18.73
CA ASP A 123 2.55 -4.78 -19.80
C ASP A 123 2.44 -5.89 -20.86
N ARG A 124 2.36 -7.14 -20.42
CA ARG A 124 2.18 -8.29 -21.32
C ARG A 124 0.89 -8.19 -22.14
N ARG A 125 -0.20 -7.70 -21.54
CA ARG A 125 -1.46 -7.43 -22.25
C ARG A 125 -1.28 -6.32 -23.29
N ALA A 126 -0.58 -5.24 -22.94
CA ALA A 126 -0.32 -4.14 -23.87
C ALA A 126 0.52 -4.59 -25.07
N GLN A 127 1.52 -5.47 -24.86
CA GLN A 127 2.29 -6.10 -25.93
C GLN A 127 1.40 -6.92 -26.88
N TYR A 128 0.55 -7.78 -26.31
CA TYR A 128 -0.34 -8.63 -27.10
C TYR A 128 -1.37 -7.83 -27.91
N ASN A 129 -1.93 -6.77 -27.32
CA ASN A 129 -2.93 -5.92 -27.97
C ASN A 129 -2.31 -4.86 -28.89
N GLY A 130 -0.98 -4.73 -28.93
CA GLY A 130 -0.30 -3.67 -29.69
C GLY A 130 -0.71 -2.27 -29.24
N THR A 131 -0.87 -2.04 -27.93
CA THR A 131 -1.28 -0.75 -27.35
C THR A 131 -0.14 -0.09 -26.57
N GLY A 132 -0.28 1.20 -26.30
CA GLY A 132 0.74 1.97 -25.58
C GLY A 132 2.09 1.99 -26.33
N PRO A 133 3.21 1.61 -25.71
CA PRO A 133 4.54 1.66 -26.33
C PRO A 133 4.73 0.60 -27.43
N TYR A 134 3.79 -0.32 -27.61
CA TYR A 134 3.80 -1.36 -28.63
C TYR A 134 2.89 -1.05 -29.81
N SER A 135 2.24 0.12 -29.83
CA SER A 135 1.40 0.53 -30.95
C SER A 135 2.24 0.83 -32.20
N LYS A 136 1.68 0.50 -33.37
CA LYS A 136 2.34 0.78 -34.66
C LYS A 136 2.67 2.26 -34.82
N GLU A 137 1.78 3.13 -34.35
CA GLU A 137 1.97 4.58 -34.35
C GLU A 137 3.20 5.00 -33.53
N TYR A 138 3.35 4.46 -32.32
CA TYR A 138 4.49 4.77 -31.45
C TYR A 138 5.82 4.26 -32.05
N LEU A 139 5.83 3.04 -32.59
CA LEU A 139 7.02 2.45 -33.20
C LEU A 139 7.48 3.21 -34.46
N ASN A 140 6.54 3.63 -35.30
CA ASN A 140 6.85 4.40 -36.52
C ASN A 140 7.39 5.80 -36.19
N ASN A 141 6.82 6.48 -35.19
CA ASN A 141 7.32 7.79 -34.74
C ASN A 141 8.73 7.70 -34.12
N LYS A 142 9.06 6.58 -33.47
CA LYS A 142 10.41 6.36 -32.92
C LYS A 142 11.45 6.03 -33.99
N ALA A 143 11.05 5.37 -35.09
CA ALA A 143 11.96 5.00 -36.17
C ALA A 143 12.32 6.16 -37.12
N THR A 144 11.59 7.27 -37.04
CA THR A 144 11.77 8.46 -37.88
C THR A 144 12.54 9.60 -37.20
N GLN A 145 12.92 9.41 -35.93
CA GLN A 145 13.83 10.29 -35.17
C GLN A 145 15.24 9.70 -35.15
#